data_AF-L5N9V1-F1
#
_entry.id   AF-L5N9V1-F1
#
_cell.length_a   1.000
_cell.length_b   1.000
_cell.length_c   1.000
_cell.angle_alpha   90.00
_cell.angle_beta   90.00
_cell.angle_gamma   90.00
#
_symmetry.space_group_name_H-M   'P 1'
#
loop_
_entity.id
_entity.type
_entity.pdbx_description
1 polymer ?
#
loop_
_entity_poly.entity_id
_entity_poly.type
_entity_poly.pdbx_seq_one_letter_code
_entity_poly.pdbx_strand_id
1 'polypeptide(L)'
;MNELLEQLYDEMYSPKITPEELVKNIQLENYFGLNITKSNGEIIAETKCYLPDERIAIYTYTFDEKKNLNSLTSLVDEYTETLYDRKNAINEKYLELKNLLKENTKAAV
;
A
#
# COMPACT_ATOMS: atom_id res chain seq x y z
N MET A 1 6.09 0.72 -22.80
CA MET A 1 4.89 1.61 -22.82
C MET A 1 3.65 0.87 -22.33
N ASN A 2 3.28 -0.27 -22.92
CA ASN A 2 2.15 -1.09 -22.42
C ASN A 2 2.32 -1.52 -20.96
N GLU A 3 3.50 -2.02 -20.58
CA GLU A 3 3.78 -2.42 -19.18
C GLU A 3 3.57 -1.28 -18.17
N LEU A 4 3.90 -0.04 -18.56
CA LEU A 4 3.79 1.10 -17.64
C LEU A 4 2.35 1.61 -17.53
N LEU A 5 1.57 1.45 -18.61
CA LEU A 5 0.13 1.67 -18.60
C LEU A 5 -0.58 0.60 -17.76
N GLU A 6 -0.17 -0.65 -17.87
CA GLU A 6 -0.65 -1.77 -17.03
C GLU A 6 -0.33 -1.51 -15.55
N GLN A 7 0.90 -1.13 -15.23
CA GLN A 7 1.28 -0.76 -13.85
C GLN A 7 0.43 0.39 -13.30
N LEU A 8 0.19 1.44 -14.09
CA LEU A 8 -0.67 2.54 -13.68
C LEU A 8 -2.12 2.07 -13.46
N TYR A 9 -2.64 1.23 -14.35
CA TYR A 9 -3.97 0.63 -14.20
C TYR A 9 -4.07 -0.21 -12.93
N ASP A 10 -3.04 -1.02 -12.64
CA ASP A 10 -2.96 -1.84 -11.44
C ASP A 10 -2.94 -0.98 -10.17
N GLU A 11 -2.16 0.10 -10.13
CA GLU A 11 -2.18 1.04 -9.00
C GLU A 11 -3.55 1.70 -8.83
N MET A 12 -4.26 2.00 -9.92
CA MET A 12 -5.56 2.66 -9.84
C MET A 12 -6.71 1.74 -9.42
N TYR A 13 -6.70 0.48 -9.87
CA TYR A 13 -7.89 -0.36 -9.83
C TYR A 13 -7.70 -1.73 -9.17
N SER A 14 -6.47 -2.22 -9.07
CA SER A 14 -6.21 -3.53 -8.48
C SER A 14 -6.08 -3.44 -6.95
N PRO A 15 -6.74 -4.33 -6.18
CA PRO A 15 -6.48 -4.46 -4.76
C PRO A 15 -5.07 -5.04 -4.56
N LYS A 16 -4.20 -4.29 -3.87
CA LYS A 16 -2.84 -4.76 -3.53
C LYS A 16 -2.85 -5.83 -2.45
N ILE A 17 -3.74 -5.65 -1.49
CA ILE A 17 -4.06 -6.55 -0.39
C ILE A 17 -5.50 -6.23 0.04
N THR A 18 -6.21 -7.21 0.59
CA THR A 18 -7.54 -6.99 1.16
C THR A 18 -7.54 -7.14 2.69
N PRO A 19 -8.53 -6.56 3.41
CA PRO A 19 -8.66 -6.77 4.84
C PRO A 19 -8.77 -8.25 5.23
N GLU A 20 -9.40 -9.08 4.40
CA GLU A 20 -9.54 -10.53 4.63
C GLU A 20 -8.21 -11.27 4.55
N GLU A 21 -7.28 -10.80 3.71
CA GLU A 21 -5.94 -11.40 3.61
C GLU A 21 -5.12 -11.13 4.87
N LEU A 22 -5.31 -9.97 5.53
CA LEU A 22 -4.64 -9.64 6.79
C LEU A 22 -5.03 -10.58 7.93
N VAL A 23 -6.24 -11.14 7.91
CA VAL A 23 -6.69 -12.11 8.92
C VAL A 23 -5.80 -13.35 8.92
N LYS A 24 -5.23 -13.73 7.77
CA LYS A 24 -4.33 -14.88 7.66
C LYS A 24 -3.01 -14.65 8.39
N ASN A 25 -2.58 -13.40 8.58
CA ASN A 25 -1.32 -13.09 9.26
C ASN A 25 -1.31 -13.57 10.71
N ILE A 26 -2.47 -13.74 11.35
CA ILE A 26 -2.56 -14.29 12.72
C ILE A 26 -2.05 -15.74 12.83
N GLN A 27 -1.90 -16.43 11.70
CA GLN A 27 -1.34 -17.78 11.66
C GLN A 27 0.20 -17.80 11.77
N LEU A 28 0.84 -16.64 11.58
CA LEU A 28 2.29 -16.50 11.68
C LEU A 28 2.70 -16.34 13.14
N GLU A 29 3.70 -17.09 13.58
CA GLU A 29 4.13 -17.14 15.00
C GLU A 29 4.55 -15.77 15.55
N ASN A 30 5.10 -14.89 14.71
CA ASN A 30 5.55 -13.58 15.12
C ASN A 30 4.43 -12.53 15.18
N TYR A 31 3.22 -12.83 14.68
CA TYR A 31 2.06 -11.96 14.76
C TYR A 31 1.22 -12.29 15.98
N PHE A 32 0.83 -11.27 16.74
CA PHE A 32 0.10 -11.46 18.00
C PHE A 32 -1.13 -10.56 18.15
N GLY A 33 -1.38 -9.67 17.19
CA GLY A 33 -2.53 -8.79 17.22
C GLY A 33 -3.03 -8.41 15.85
N LEU A 34 -4.35 -8.38 15.69
CA LEU A 34 -5.06 -7.78 14.58
C LEU A 34 -6.29 -7.07 15.13
N ASN A 35 -6.43 -5.79 14.82
CA ASN A 35 -7.60 -4.99 15.13
C ASN A 35 -8.15 -4.43 13.81
N ILE A 36 -9.44 -4.64 13.54
CA ILE A 36 -10.10 -4.09 12.34
C ILE A 36 -11.24 -3.19 12.81
N THR A 37 -11.19 -1.95 12.38
CA THR A 37 -12.20 -0.94 12.70
C THR A 37 -12.72 -0.31 11.41
N LYS A 38 -13.93 0.26 11.48
CA LYS A 38 -14.51 1.05 10.40
C LYS A 38 -14.72 2.47 10.91
N SER A 39 -14.21 3.46 10.18
CA SER A 39 -14.30 4.87 10.54
C SER A 39 -14.43 5.72 9.29
N ASN A 40 -15.41 6.63 9.25
CA ASN A 40 -15.61 7.58 8.13
C ASN A 40 -15.67 6.94 6.72
N GLY A 41 -16.21 5.72 6.61
CA GLY A 41 -16.26 4.98 5.33
C GLY A 41 -15.01 4.15 5.03
N GLU A 42 -13.91 4.39 5.75
CA GLU A 42 -12.67 3.63 5.60
C GLU A 42 -12.65 2.42 6.54
N ILE A 43 -11.91 1.38 6.13
CA ILE A 43 -11.56 0.24 6.98
C ILE A 43 -10.12 0.45 7.41
N ILE A 44 -9.87 0.44 8.72
CA ILE A 44 -8.54 0.57 9.30
C ILE A 44 -8.20 -0.77 9.95
N ALA A 45 -7.15 -1.42 9.47
CA ALA A 45 -6.63 -2.65 10.04
C ALA A 45 -5.25 -2.38 10.65
N GLU A 46 -5.09 -2.69 11.93
CA GLU A 46 -3.82 -2.60 12.65
C GLU A 46 -3.34 -4.01 12.97
N THR A 47 -2.18 -4.38 12.44
CA THR A 47 -1.52 -5.64 12.79
C THR A 47 -0.35 -5.38 13.71
N LYS A 48 -0.12 -6.26 14.68
CA LYS A 48 1.00 -6.19 15.62
C LYS A 48 1.83 -7.46 15.54
N CYS A 49 3.13 -7.30 15.39
CA CYS A 49 4.06 -8.42 15.32
C CYS A 49 5.41 -8.10 15.96
N TYR A 50 6.14 -9.16 16.29
CA TYR A 50 7.55 -9.09 16.67
C TYR A 50 8.43 -9.09 15.42
N LEU A 51 9.39 -8.15 15.40
CA LEU A 51 10.50 -8.13 14.46
C LEU A 51 11.59 -9.14 14.89
N PRO A 52 12.55 -9.49 14.00
CA PRO A 52 13.62 -10.43 14.34
C PRO A 52 14.50 -10.02 15.53
N ASP A 53 14.52 -8.73 15.86
CA ASP A 53 15.23 -8.16 17.01
C ASP A 53 14.33 -7.96 18.24
N GLU A 54 13.21 -8.67 18.29
CA GLU A 54 12.20 -8.67 19.38
C GLU A 54 11.42 -7.36 19.55
N ARG A 55 11.67 -6.34 18.71
CA ARG A 55 10.89 -5.10 18.74
C ARG A 55 9.47 -5.34 18.24
N ILE A 56 8.54 -4.53 18.73
CA ILE A 56 7.14 -4.56 18.29
C ILE A 56 6.98 -3.61 17.11
N ALA A 57 6.48 -4.14 16.00
CA ALA A 57 6.00 -3.35 14.88
C ALA A 57 4.46 -3.34 14.88
N ILE A 58 3.90 -2.17 14.61
CA ILE A 58 2.48 -1.98 14.33
C ILE A 58 2.34 -1.51 12.89
N TYR A 59 1.70 -2.31 12.05
CA TYR A 59 1.37 -1.90 10.69
C TYR A 59 -0.09 -1.49 10.60
N THR A 60 -0.33 -0.27 10.14
CA THR A 60 -1.67 0.30 9.97
C THR A 60 -1.99 0.39 8.49
N TYR A 61 -3.00 -0.37 8.07
CA TYR A 61 -3.52 -0.42 6.72
C TYR A 61 -4.84 0.35 6.69
N THR A 62 -4.94 1.34 5.81
CA THR A 62 -6.20 2.07 5.56
C THR A 62 -6.74 1.67 4.20
N PHE A 63 -7.98 1.20 4.16
CA PHE A 63 -8.67 0.80 2.94
C PHE A 63 -9.87 1.70 2.68
N ASP A 64 -10.17 1.93 1.40
CA ASP A 64 -11.39 2.60 0.97
C ASP A 64 -12.64 1.70 1.12
N GLU A 65 -13.82 2.26 0.81
CA GLU A 65 -15.09 1.53 0.83
C GLU A 65 -15.15 0.32 -0.12
N LYS A 66 -14.29 0.29 -1.13
CA LYS A 66 -14.15 -0.81 -2.09
C LYS A 66 -13.08 -1.83 -1.66
N LYS A 67 -12.56 -1.70 -0.43
CA LYS A 67 -11.51 -2.54 0.16
C LYS A 67 -10.14 -2.43 -0.53
N ASN A 68 -9.93 -1.35 -1.28
CA ASN A 68 -8.65 -1.06 -1.89
C ASN A 68 -7.73 -0.40 -0.87
N LEU A 69 -6.48 -0.85 -0.78
CA LEU A 69 -5.49 -0.22 0.09
C LEU A 69 -5.21 1.22 -0.36
N ASN A 70 -5.46 2.19 0.51
CA ASN A 70 -5.12 3.60 0.32
C ASN A 70 -3.73 3.90 0.87
N SER A 71 -3.42 3.42 2.07
CA SER A 71 -2.11 3.65 2.70
C SER A 71 -1.71 2.52 3.63
N LEU A 72 -0.40 2.40 3.82
CA LEU A 72 0.24 1.53 4.80
C LEU A 72 1.30 2.33 5.53
N THR A 73 1.22 2.34 6.86
CA THR A 73 2.27 2.88 7.72
C THR A 73 2.80 1.81 8.65
N SER A 74 4.06 1.95 9.06
CA SER A 74 4.65 1.16 10.13
C SER A 74 5.04 2.06 11.28
N LEU A 75 4.68 1.65 12.49
CA LEU A 75 5.20 2.19 13.74
C LEU A 75 6.11 1.14 14.37
N VAL A 76 7.39 1.49 14.53
CA VAL A 76 8.36 0.69 15.28
C VAL A 76 8.96 1.61 16.33
N ASP A 77 8.84 1.23 17.60
CA ASP A 77 9.18 2.08 18.74
C ASP A 77 8.36 3.39 18.71
N GLU A 78 9.00 4.53 18.42
CA GLU A 78 8.36 5.84 18.27
C GLU A 78 8.43 6.38 16.84
N TYR A 79 9.00 5.60 15.90
CA TYR A 79 9.19 6.02 14.53
C TYR A 79 8.06 5.52 13.64
N THR A 80 7.35 6.46 13.01
CA THR A 80 6.34 6.16 12.00
C THR A 80 6.89 6.40 10.60
N GLU A 81 6.76 5.40 9.74
CA GLU A 81 7.11 5.46 8.33
C GLU A 81 5.89 5.16 7.47
N THR A 82 5.73 5.87 6.35
CA THR A 82 4.76 5.51 5.31
C THR A 82 5.41 4.53 4.34
N LEU A 83 4.95 3.29 4.34
CA LEU A 83 5.45 2.24 3.45
C LEU A 83 4.71 2.22 2.11
N TYR A 84 3.47 2.72 2.08
CA TYR A 84 2.68 2.85 0.85
C TYR A 84 1.68 4.00 0.97
N ASP A 85 1.55 4.76 -0.11
CA ASP A 85 0.48 5.73 -0.32
C ASP A 85 0.01 5.61 -1.79
N ARG A 86 -1.25 5.23 -1.97
CA ARG A 86 -1.81 4.95 -3.30
C ARG A 86 -1.77 6.18 -4.21
N LYS A 87 -2.00 7.36 -3.66
CA LYS A 87 -2.00 8.60 -4.44
C LYS A 87 -0.58 8.91 -4.95
N ASN A 88 0.43 8.71 -4.12
CA ASN A 88 1.83 8.87 -4.51
C ASN A 88 2.21 7.82 -5.56
N ALA A 89 1.87 6.55 -5.36
CA ALA A 89 2.15 5.48 -6.31
C ALA A 89 1.54 5.75 -7.70
N ILE A 90 0.28 6.19 -7.75
CA ILE A 90 -0.38 6.59 -9.01
C ILE A 90 0.34 7.78 -9.66
N ASN A 91 0.69 8.81 -8.88
CA ASN A 91 1.34 10.01 -9.39
C ASN A 91 2.74 9.71 -9.96
N GLU A 92 3.50 8.87 -9.30
CA GLU A 92 4.82 8.42 -9.76
C GLU A 92 4.70 7.70 -11.10
N LYS A 93 3.80 6.71 -11.22
CA LYS A 93 3.56 5.98 -12.47
C LYS A 93 3.04 6.87 -13.59
N TYR A 94 2.17 7.81 -13.26
CA TYR A 94 1.69 8.80 -14.23
C TYR A 94 2.82 9.69 -14.74
N LEU A 95 3.72 10.15 -13.85
CA LEU A 95 4.85 11.00 -14.23
C LEU A 95 5.87 10.24 -15.09
N GLU A 96 6.17 8.99 -14.74
CA GLU A 96 7.00 8.08 -15.54
C GLU A 96 6.44 7.93 -16.96
N LEU A 97 5.14 7.64 -17.09
CA LEU A 97 4.47 7.49 -18.39
C LEU A 97 4.54 8.77 -19.21
N LYS A 98 4.26 9.91 -18.56
CA LYS A 98 4.28 11.23 -19.20
C LYS A 98 5.67 11.58 -19.72
N ASN A 99 6.73 11.25 -18.99
CA ASN A 99 8.10 11.51 -19.42
C ASN A 99 8.48 10.63 -20.61
N LEU A 100 8.12 9.35 -20.59
CA LEU A 100 8.36 8.43 -21.70
C LEU A 100 7.66 8.89 -23.00
N LEU A 101 6.42 9.39 -22.89
CA LEU A 101 5.68 9.93 -24.05
C LEU A 101 6.35 11.20 -24.62
N LYS A 102 6.93 12.06 -23.76
CA LYS A 102 7.65 13.27 -24.17
C LYS A 102 8.98 12.97 -24.86
N GLU A 103 9.70 11.95 -24.40
CA GLU A 103 10.97 11.53 -25.02
C GLU A 103 10.74 10.95 -26.42
N ASN A 104 9.71 10.11 -26.57
CA ASN A 104 9.36 9.52 -27.86
C ASN A 104 8.87 10.55 -28.88
N THR A 105 8.24 11.64 -28.44
CA THR A 105 7.84 12.74 -29.34
C THR A 105 9.00 13.65 -29.74
N LYS A 106 10.08 13.74 -28.94
CA LYS A 106 11.30 14.45 -29.32
C LYS A 106 12.22 13.66 -30.25
N ALA A 107 12.22 12.33 -30.16
CA ALA A 107 13.02 11.46 -31.02
C ALA A 107 12.44 11.27 -32.44
N ALA A 108 11.19 11.69 -32.66
CA ALA A 108 10.49 11.58 -33.94
C ALA A 108 10.54 12.87 -34.80
N VAL A 109 11.32 13.88 -34.38
CA VAL A 109 11.50 15.17 -35.06
C VAL A 109 12.96 15.36 -35.45
#